data_AF-A0A147ED58-F1
#
_entry.id   AF-A0A147ED58-F1
#
_cell.length_a   1.000
_cell.length_b   1.000
_cell.length_c   1.000
_cell.angle_alpha   90.00
_cell.angle_beta   90.00
_cell.angle_gamma   90.00
#
_symmetry.space_group_name_H-M   'P 1'
#
loop_
_entity.id
_entity.type
_entity.pdbx_description
1 polymer ?
#
loop_
_entity_poly.entity_id
_entity_poly.type
_entity_poly.pdbx_seq_one_letter_code
_entity_poly.pdbx_strand_id
1 'polypeptide(L)'
;MAQEAGSRGPIGWGSMRTDAAGDPRPFDALLATVRRLVAPGGCAWHETQTHESLTQFLVEETAELIDAIERQLPASEIQSELGDVLYQVLFHAAIAERDGEGYDFDGIASTLNEKLVRRHPHVFGDRGYMTVEELHAEWERLKEDAAGEDRGSRGPLEGIPAGMPTLARAAKVIERLKRAGLIDPGAGDAYPEDPLAALIGPDEQRLAEFGIGDAMLAMLMRANRAGVDPDRALRLAVDRLTARVLHDEG
;
A
#
# COMPACT_ATOMS: atom_id res chain seq x y z
N MET A 1 47.33 -30.14 6.73
CA MET A 1 47.03 -28.81 7.30
C MET A 1 45.58 -28.53 7.04
N ALA A 2 44.74 -28.70 8.07
CA ALA A 2 43.29 -28.49 8.00
C ALA A 2 43.01 -26.98 8.12
N GLN A 3 42.13 -26.47 7.26
CA GLN A 3 41.53 -25.14 7.39
C GLN A 3 40.37 -25.24 8.37
N GLU A 4 40.44 -24.46 9.45
CA GLU A 4 39.37 -24.32 10.44
C GLU A 4 38.24 -23.44 9.88
N ALA A 5 37.03 -23.95 9.97
CA ALA A 5 35.80 -23.24 9.72
C ALA A 5 35.56 -22.20 10.82
N GLY A 6 35.45 -20.92 10.44
CA GLY A 6 35.02 -19.86 11.34
C GLY A 6 33.54 -20.00 11.67
N SER A 7 33.24 -20.30 12.94
CA SER A 7 31.89 -20.30 13.48
C SER A 7 31.34 -18.87 13.51
N ARG A 8 30.18 -18.66 12.87
CA ARG A 8 29.37 -17.46 13.11
C ARG A 8 28.58 -17.68 14.41
N GLY A 9 28.85 -16.85 15.42
CA GLY A 9 28.09 -16.83 16.67
C GLY A 9 26.63 -16.41 16.47
N PRO A 10 25.77 -16.60 17.48
CA PRO A 10 24.34 -16.32 17.37
C PRO A 10 24.08 -14.82 17.19
N ILE A 11 23.09 -14.52 16.36
CA ILE A 11 22.61 -13.17 16.05
C ILE A 11 22.26 -12.48 17.38
N GLY A 12 22.99 -11.42 17.70
CA GLY A 12 22.85 -10.69 18.96
C GLY A 12 21.52 -9.94 19.00
N TRP A 13 20.69 -10.31 19.96
CA TRP A 13 19.44 -9.63 20.31
C TRP A 13 19.73 -8.15 20.60
N GLY A 14 19.14 -7.24 19.81
CA GLY A 14 19.20 -5.81 20.07
C GLY A 14 18.69 -5.50 21.48
N SER A 15 19.48 -4.79 22.28
CA SER A 15 19.14 -4.43 23.67
C SER A 15 17.80 -3.70 23.72
N MET A 16 16.82 -4.27 24.43
CA MET A 16 15.56 -3.58 24.74
C MET A 16 15.86 -2.23 25.39
N ARG A 17 15.23 -1.17 24.89
CA ARG A 17 15.38 0.16 25.48
C ARG A 17 14.33 0.33 26.57
N THR A 18 14.76 0.83 27.71
CA THR A 18 13.87 1.12 28.84
C THR A 18 13.44 2.58 28.81
N ASP A 19 12.29 2.88 29.39
CA ASP A 19 11.88 4.24 29.70
C ASP A 19 12.66 4.80 30.91
N ALA A 20 12.29 6.01 31.36
CA ALA A 20 12.93 6.66 32.51
C ALA A 20 12.71 5.91 33.84
N ALA A 21 11.73 4.99 33.91
CA ALA A 21 11.44 4.17 35.07
C ALA A 21 12.13 2.79 35.02
N GLY A 22 12.76 2.43 33.90
CA GLY A 22 13.41 1.14 33.71
C GLY A 22 12.50 0.07 33.08
N ASP A 23 11.27 0.43 32.71
CA ASP A 23 10.34 -0.49 32.06
C ASP A 23 10.57 -0.54 30.55
N PRO A 24 10.35 -1.68 29.87
CA PRO A 24 10.42 -1.74 28.42
C PRO A 24 9.45 -0.73 27.82
N ARG A 25 9.93 0.12 26.89
CA ARG A 25 9.03 1.08 26.23
C ARG A 25 7.90 0.31 25.52
N PRO A 26 6.67 0.84 25.46
CA PRO A 26 5.52 0.09 24.92
C PRO A 26 5.76 -0.55 23.56
N PHE A 27 6.49 0.15 22.68
CA PHE A 27 6.84 -0.36 21.37
C PHE A 27 7.86 -1.52 21.40
N ASP A 28 8.85 -1.45 22.29
CA ASP A 28 9.83 -2.53 22.45
C ASP A 28 9.17 -3.79 23.04
N ALA A 29 8.20 -3.61 23.95
CA ALA A 29 7.38 -4.69 24.49
C ALA A 29 6.48 -5.33 23.41
N LEU A 30 5.90 -4.52 22.53
CA LEU A 30 5.11 -5.00 21.39
C LEU A 30 5.97 -5.84 20.44
N LEU A 31 7.15 -5.36 20.06
CA LEU A 31 8.07 -6.10 19.19
C LEU A 31 8.48 -7.44 19.80
N ALA A 32 8.76 -7.46 21.11
CA ALA A 32 9.06 -8.70 21.84
C ALA A 32 7.87 -9.67 21.85
N THR A 33 6.65 -9.15 22.00
CA THR A 33 5.42 -9.94 21.95
C THR A 33 5.25 -10.61 20.59
N VAL A 34 5.33 -9.85 19.49
CA VAL A 34 5.15 -10.40 18.13
C VAL A 34 6.22 -11.46 17.83
N ARG A 35 7.50 -11.18 18.16
CA ARG A 35 8.59 -12.16 18.02
C ARG A 35 8.31 -13.44 18.78
N ARG A 36 7.80 -13.34 20.01
CA ARG A 36 7.47 -14.52 20.84
C ARG A 36 6.34 -15.34 20.24
N LEU A 37 5.35 -14.70 19.61
CA LEU A 37 4.24 -15.38 18.94
C LEU A 37 4.72 -16.22 17.76
N VAL A 38 5.61 -15.66 16.93
CA VAL A 38 6.13 -16.28 15.69
C VAL A 38 7.24 -17.30 15.95
N ALA A 39 7.97 -17.18 17.05
CA ALA A 39 9.06 -18.09 17.41
C ALA A 39 8.58 -19.54 17.63
N PRO A 40 9.44 -20.55 17.38
CA PRO A 40 9.12 -21.96 17.66
C PRO A 40 8.60 -22.18 19.08
N GLY A 41 7.48 -22.88 19.22
CA GLY A 41 6.83 -23.10 20.51
C GLY A 41 6.22 -21.82 21.12
N GLY A 42 5.94 -20.82 20.28
CA GLY A 42 5.13 -19.64 20.56
C GLY A 42 3.65 -19.94 20.40
N CYS A 43 3.01 -19.28 19.45
CA CYS A 43 1.63 -19.58 19.08
C CYS A 43 1.61 -20.43 17.81
N ALA A 44 0.95 -21.60 17.85
CA ALA A 44 0.91 -22.54 16.74
C ALA A 44 0.36 -21.92 15.43
N TRP A 45 -0.59 -20.99 15.53
CA TRP A 45 -1.09 -20.30 14.34
C TRP A 45 -0.04 -19.33 13.78
N HIS A 46 0.58 -18.50 14.63
CA HIS A 46 1.56 -17.50 14.19
C HIS A 46 2.84 -18.14 13.63
N GLU A 47 3.29 -19.23 14.27
CA GLU A 47 4.47 -20.00 13.86
C GLU A 47 4.33 -20.54 12.43
N THR A 48 3.10 -20.82 11.97
CA THR A 48 2.84 -21.41 10.64
C THR A 48 2.54 -20.40 9.54
N GLN A 49 2.47 -19.10 9.86
CA GLN A 49 2.17 -18.08 8.86
C GLN A 49 3.35 -17.77 7.94
N THR A 50 3.03 -17.42 6.69
CA THR A 50 3.96 -16.93 5.67
C THR A 50 3.51 -15.54 5.19
N HIS A 51 4.35 -14.86 4.41
CA HIS A 51 3.96 -13.58 3.81
C HIS A 51 2.70 -13.69 2.96
N GLU A 52 2.57 -14.77 2.19
CA GLU A 52 1.43 -15.01 1.31
C GLU A 52 0.15 -15.24 2.10
N SER A 53 0.20 -16.04 3.18
CA SER A 53 -0.99 -16.32 4.00
C SER A 53 -1.52 -15.07 4.71
N LEU A 54 -0.65 -14.09 4.96
CA LEU A 54 -1.02 -12.83 5.61
C LEU A 54 -1.59 -11.77 4.67
N THR A 55 -1.47 -11.94 3.35
CA THR A 55 -1.91 -10.90 2.39
C THR A 55 -3.39 -10.55 2.48
N GLN A 56 -4.27 -11.53 2.74
CA GLN A 56 -5.70 -11.30 2.92
C GLN A 56 -5.96 -10.42 4.14
N PHE A 57 -5.34 -10.76 5.28
CA PHE A 57 -5.49 -10.00 6.52
C PHE A 57 -5.00 -8.56 6.35
N LEU A 58 -3.86 -8.34 5.67
CA LEU A 58 -3.39 -6.98 5.39
C LEU A 58 -4.40 -6.15 4.57
N VAL A 59 -5.12 -6.77 3.64
CA VAL A 59 -6.20 -6.11 2.89
C VAL A 59 -7.39 -5.80 3.79
N GLU A 60 -7.77 -6.75 4.65
CA GLU A 60 -8.86 -6.60 5.63
C GLU A 60 -8.58 -5.46 6.61
N GLU A 61 -7.43 -5.46 7.32
CA GLU A 61 -7.09 -4.41 8.30
C GLU A 61 -6.99 -3.02 7.63
N THR A 62 -6.50 -2.97 6.39
CA THR A 62 -6.47 -1.71 5.63
C THR A 62 -7.88 -1.22 5.31
N ALA A 63 -8.80 -2.14 4.99
CA ALA A 63 -10.19 -1.80 4.71
C ALA A 63 -10.94 -1.36 5.97
N GLU A 64 -10.69 -2.00 7.12
CA GLU A 64 -11.28 -1.62 8.42
C GLU A 64 -10.80 -0.23 8.86
N LEU A 65 -9.51 0.07 8.71
CA LEU A 65 -8.99 1.43 8.93
C LEU A 65 -9.65 2.48 8.01
N ILE A 66 -9.84 2.14 6.73
CA ILE A 66 -10.55 3.03 5.78
C ILE A 66 -11.99 3.26 6.24
N ASP A 67 -12.72 2.21 6.62
CA ASP A 67 -14.10 2.29 7.11
C ASP A 67 -14.19 3.17 8.36
N ALA A 68 -13.28 2.97 9.32
CA ALA A 68 -13.23 3.75 10.55
C ALA A 68 -13.03 5.25 10.29
N ILE A 69 -12.16 5.60 9.34
CA ILE A 69 -11.92 6.99 8.92
C ILE A 69 -13.14 7.56 8.19
N GLU A 70 -13.67 6.84 7.20
CA GLU A 70 -14.77 7.31 6.35
C GLU A 70 -16.07 7.49 7.14
N ARG A 71 -16.31 6.63 8.14
CA ARG A 71 -17.46 6.72 9.06
C ARG A 71 -17.24 7.63 10.26
N GLN A 72 -16.06 8.25 10.36
CA GLN A 72 -15.70 9.16 11.46
C GLN A 72 -15.89 8.51 12.83
N LEU A 73 -15.45 7.27 12.98
CA LEU A 73 -15.54 6.54 14.24
C LEU A 73 -14.73 7.25 15.34
N PRO A 74 -15.01 6.96 16.62
CA PRO A 74 -14.27 7.53 17.74
C PRO A 74 -12.76 7.30 17.60
N ALA A 75 -11.96 8.23 18.16
CA ALA A 75 -10.51 8.16 18.08
C ALA A 75 -9.92 6.84 18.63
N SER A 76 -10.60 6.19 19.58
CA SER A 76 -10.21 4.87 20.10
C SER A 76 -10.29 3.77 19.05
N GLU A 77 -11.32 3.79 18.21
CA GLU A 77 -11.48 2.81 17.12
C GLU A 77 -10.42 3.05 16.05
N ILE A 78 -10.24 4.31 15.61
CA ILE A 78 -9.17 4.65 14.65
C ILE A 78 -7.79 4.26 15.19
N GLN A 79 -7.54 4.45 16.49
CA GLN A 79 -6.31 4.02 17.12
C GLN A 79 -6.15 2.49 17.12
N SER A 80 -7.23 1.73 17.30
CA SER A 80 -7.21 0.27 17.21
C SER A 80 -6.82 -0.17 15.81
N GLU A 81 -7.52 0.32 14.79
CA GLU A 81 -7.27 -0.05 13.38
C GLU A 81 -5.87 0.33 12.90
N LEU A 82 -5.34 1.49 13.35
CA LEU A 82 -3.95 1.86 13.11
C LEU A 82 -2.98 0.86 13.77
N GLY A 83 -3.35 0.32 14.93
CA GLY A 83 -2.64 -0.73 15.63
C GLY A 83 -2.62 -2.04 14.85
N ASP A 84 -3.75 -2.43 14.24
CA ASP A 84 -3.86 -3.67 13.47
C ASP A 84 -3.07 -3.61 12.15
N VAL A 85 -3.10 -2.47 11.45
CA VAL A 85 -2.22 -2.23 10.29
C VAL A 85 -0.73 -2.24 10.70
N LEU A 86 -0.37 -1.63 11.84
CA LEU A 86 1.00 -1.69 12.37
C LEU A 86 1.38 -3.13 12.73
N TYR A 87 0.47 -3.90 13.33
CA TYR A 87 0.69 -5.29 13.69
C TYR A 87 1.01 -6.13 12.46
N GLN A 88 0.30 -5.96 11.34
CA GLN A 88 0.64 -6.65 10.09
C GLN A 88 2.08 -6.37 9.66
N VAL A 89 2.55 -5.11 9.69
CA VAL A 89 3.94 -4.77 9.36
C VAL A 89 4.93 -5.48 10.29
N LEU A 90 4.65 -5.52 11.59
CA LEU A 90 5.49 -6.20 12.59
C LEU A 90 5.49 -7.73 12.39
N PHE A 91 4.37 -8.31 11.99
CA PHE A 91 4.25 -9.74 11.76
C PHE A 91 5.06 -10.18 10.54
N HIS A 92 4.97 -9.42 9.43
CA HIS A 92 5.86 -9.63 8.28
C HIS A 92 7.34 -9.50 8.67
N ALA A 93 7.71 -8.48 9.46
CA ALA A 93 9.09 -8.35 9.94
C ALA A 93 9.56 -9.55 10.78
N ALA A 94 8.69 -10.06 11.67
CA ALA A 94 9.00 -11.23 12.49
C ALA A 94 9.11 -12.54 11.68
N ILE A 95 8.35 -12.69 10.60
CA ILE A 95 8.49 -13.80 9.64
C ILE A 95 9.85 -13.73 8.94
N ALA A 96 10.22 -12.55 8.44
CA ALA A 96 11.51 -12.33 7.79
C ALA A 96 12.70 -12.64 8.71
N GLU A 97 12.61 -12.26 9.98
CA GLU A 97 13.57 -12.61 11.02
C GLU A 97 13.63 -14.13 11.26
N ARG A 98 12.47 -14.77 11.44
CA ARG A 98 12.35 -16.23 11.66
C ARG A 98 12.98 -17.03 10.51
N ASP A 99 12.70 -16.62 9.29
CA ASP A 99 13.08 -17.35 8.07
C ASP A 99 14.47 -16.94 7.53
N GLY A 100 15.10 -15.93 8.15
CA GLY A 100 16.45 -15.51 7.83
C GLY A 100 16.56 -14.74 6.50
N GLU A 101 15.53 -13.97 6.15
CA GLU A 101 15.46 -13.22 4.88
C GLU A 101 16.42 -12.02 4.80
N GLY A 102 17.12 -11.72 5.90
CA GLY A 102 18.19 -10.70 5.93
C GLY A 102 17.72 -9.29 6.31
N TYR A 103 16.50 -9.15 6.81
CA TYR A 103 16.01 -7.90 7.39
C TYR A 103 15.10 -8.17 8.59
N ASP A 104 14.95 -7.15 9.42
CA ASP A 104 14.12 -7.10 10.61
C ASP A 104 13.34 -5.77 10.65
N PHE A 105 12.58 -5.55 11.72
CA PHE A 105 11.86 -4.29 11.88
C PHE A 105 12.80 -3.07 11.91
N ASP A 106 13.95 -3.17 12.57
CA ASP A 106 14.90 -2.06 12.69
C ASP A 106 15.48 -1.68 11.31
N GLY A 107 15.77 -2.69 10.48
CA GLY A 107 16.19 -2.51 9.09
C GLY A 107 15.11 -1.83 8.23
N ILE A 108 13.84 -2.23 8.38
CA ILE A 108 12.70 -1.57 7.71
C ILE A 108 12.62 -0.10 8.15
N ALA A 109 12.64 0.16 9.46
CA ALA A 109 12.52 1.49 10.04
C ALA A 109 13.68 2.41 9.61
N SER A 110 14.93 1.93 9.65
CA SER A 110 16.10 2.69 9.21
C SER A 110 16.01 3.03 7.73
N THR A 111 15.70 2.05 6.89
CA THR A 111 15.57 2.24 5.44
C THR A 111 14.46 3.24 5.10
N LEU A 112 13.31 3.15 5.79
CA LEU A 112 12.22 4.10 5.61
C LEU A 112 12.62 5.51 6.07
N ASN A 113 13.25 5.64 7.24
CA ASN A 113 13.68 6.93 7.78
C ASN A 113 14.69 7.62 6.86
N GLU A 114 15.73 6.92 6.42
CA GLU A 114 16.71 7.44 5.47
C GLU A 114 16.05 7.92 4.17
N LYS A 115 15.10 7.13 3.64
CA LYS A 115 14.33 7.47 2.45
C LYS A 115 13.46 8.71 2.66
N LEU A 116 12.80 8.85 3.80
CA LEU A 116 11.97 10.01 4.12
C LEU A 116 12.82 11.27 4.30
N VAL A 117 13.90 11.21 5.08
CA VAL A 117 14.82 12.34 5.28
C VAL A 117 15.39 12.81 3.94
N ARG A 118 15.90 11.89 3.11
CA ARG A 118 16.45 12.22 1.79
C ARG A 118 15.42 12.86 0.85
N ARG A 119 14.14 12.50 0.95
CA ARG A 119 13.06 13.02 0.10
C ARG A 119 12.45 14.33 0.57
N HIS A 120 12.84 14.82 1.75
CA HIS A 120 12.32 16.07 2.32
C HIS A 120 13.46 17.01 2.74
N PRO A 121 14.35 17.42 1.80
CA PRO A 121 15.44 18.35 2.11
C PRO A 121 14.94 19.74 2.55
N HIS A 122 13.69 20.10 2.22
CA HIS A 122 13.03 21.31 2.74
C HIS A 122 12.69 21.23 4.23
N VAL A 123 12.50 20.03 4.79
CA VAL A 123 12.29 19.83 6.24
C VAL A 123 13.60 19.59 6.98
N PHE A 124 14.46 18.70 6.45
CA PHE A 124 15.63 18.19 7.17
C PHE A 124 16.97 18.77 6.68
N GLY A 125 16.95 19.58 5.63
CA GLY A 125 18.12 20.25 5.07
C GLY A 125 18.02 21.77 5.17
N ASP A 126 18.61 22.45 4.20
CA ASP A 126 18.80 23.90 4.17
C ASP A 126 17.85 24.64 3.21
N ARG A 127 16.90 23.94 2.58
CA ARG A 127 16.03 24.54 1.54
C ARG A 127 14.88 25.40 2.07
N GLY A 128 14.53 25.26 3.35
CA GLY A 128 13.47 26.06 3.97
C GLY A 128 12.07 25.71 3.45
N TYR A 129 11.09 26.56 3.79
CA TYR A 129 9.68 26.35 3.42
C TYR A 129 9.46 26.43 1.90
N MET A 130 8.64 25.52 1.37
CA MET A 130 8.26 25.45 -0.04
C MET A 130 6.74 25.33 -0.17
N THR A 131 6.16 25.86 -1.25
CA THR A 131 4.72 25.69 -1.53
C THR A 131 4.42 24.26 -2.01
N VAL A 132 3.14 23.86 -2.01
CA VAL A 132 2.72 22.53 -2.47
C VAL A 132 3.13 22.27 -3.92
N GLU A 133 3.03 23.29 -4.79
CA GLU A 133 3.44 23.20 -6.19
C GLU A 133 4.95 22.98 -6.33
N GLU A 134 5.75 23.71 -5.55
CA GLU A 134 7.21 23.58 -5.54
C GLU A 134 7.63 22.20 -4.98
N LEU A 135 6.93 21.72 -3.96
CA LEU A 135 7.11 20.39 -3.38
C LEU A 135 6.80 19.27 -4.37
N HIS A 136 5.73 19.40 -5.17
CA HIS A 136 5.41 18.41 -6.20
C HIS A 136 6.50 18.32 -7.26
N ALA A 137 7.00 19.46 -7.74
CA ALA A 137 8.09 19.50 -8.71
C ALA A 137 9.40 18.92 -8.13
N GLU A 138 9.71 19.25 -6.88
CA GLU A 138 10.90 18.73 -6.20
C GLU A 138 10.79 17.23 -5.90
N TRP A 139 9.63 16.75 -5.50
CA TRP A 139 9.43 15.34 -5.17
C TRP A 139 9.57 14.43 -6.37
N GLU A 140 9.08 14.84 -7.54
CA GLU A 140 9.31 14.09 -8.78
C GLU A 140 10.80 14.12 -9.14
N ARG A 141 11.48 15.26 -9.04
CA ARG A 141 12.94 15.35 -9.24
C ARG A 141 13.74 14.45 -8.29
N LEU A 142 13.40 14.43 -7.00
CA LEU A 142 14.09 13.60 -6.00
C LEU A 142 13.81 12.09 -6.18
N LYS A 143 12.65 11.73 -6.70
CA LYS A 143 12.37 10.35 -7.12
C LYS A 143 13.21 9.95 -8.33
N GLU A 144 13.36 10.86 -9.29
CA GLU A 144 14.19 10.66 -10.48
C GLU A 144 15.67 10.49 -10.08
N ASP A 145 16.19 11.39 -9.23
CA ASP A 145 17.57 11.36 -8.76
C ASP A 145 17.87 10.10 -7.91
N ALA A 146 16.92 9.69 -7.05
CA ALA A 146 17.08 8.51 -6.19
C ALA A 146 16.94 7.16 -6.92
N ALA A 147 16.47 7.16 -8.17
CA ALA A 147 16.34 5.95 -8.98
C ALA A 147 17.69 5.48 -9.56
N GLY A 148 18.76 6.29 -9.44
CA GLY A 148 20.15 5.94 -9.76
C GLY A 148 20.32 5.27 -11.13
N GLU A 149 20.57 6.06 -12.18
CA GLU A 149 20.90 5.57 -13.53
C GLU A 149 19.92 4.53 -14.12
N ASP A 150 18.84 4.99 -14.77
CA ASP A 150 18.58 4.71 -16.19
C ASP A 150 17.27 5.39 -16.61
N ARG A 151 17.36 6.50 -17.37
CA ARG A 151 16.18 7.07 -18.04
C ARG A 151 15.63 6.14 -19.14
N GLY A 152 16.36 5.09 -19.52
CA GLY A 152 16.07 4.29 -20.71
C GLY A 152 15.49 2.90 -20.46
N SER A 153 15.61 2.31 -19.27
CA SER A 153 15.24 0.90 -19.06
C SER A 153 13.88 0.68 -18.37
N ARG A 154 13.33 1.69 -17.67
CA ARG A 154 12.07 1.54 -16.93
C ARG A 154 10.87 2.15 -17.62
N GLY A 155 9.91 1.31 -18.02
CA GLY A 155 8.67 1.78 -18.65
C GLY A 155 7.79 2.61 -17.69
N PRO A 156 6.88 3.46 -18.20
CA PRO A 156 6.02 4.32 -17.38
C PRO A 156 5.11 3.57 -16.39
N LEU A 157 4.94 2.26 -16.60
CA LEU A 157 4.12 1.37 -15.78
C LEU A 157 4.95 0.46 -14.85
N GLU A 158 6.27 0.57 -14.87
CA GLU A 158 7.13 -0.26 -14.03
C GLU A 158 6.92 0.07 -12.54
N GLY A 159 6.89 -0.98 -11.72
CA GLY A 159 6.68 -0.87 -10.27
C GLY A 159 5.22 -0.69 -9.85
N ILE A 160 4.23 -0.85 -10.75
CA ILE A 160 2.83 -1.04 -10.36
C ILE A 160 2.65 -2.49 -9.89
N PRO A 161 2.31 -2.75 -8.61
CA PRO A 161 2.17 -4.11 -8.10
C PRO A 161 1.07 -4.89 -8.84
N ALA A 162 1.35 -6.13 -9.21
CA ALA A 162 0.35 -7.00 -9.83
C ALA A 162 -0.77 -7.38 -8.86
N GLY A 163 -0.48 -7.50 -7.56
CA GLY A 163 -1.47 -7.79 -6.51
C GLY A 163 -2.33 -6.60 -6.07
N MET A 164 -2.17 -5.42 -6.68
CA MET A 164 -3.02 -4.27 -6.36
C MET A 164 -4.46 -4.52 -6.86
N PRO A 165 -5.51 -4.22 -6.06
CA PRO A 165 -6.89 -4.34 -6.51
C PRO A 165 -7.12 -3.63 -7.85
N THR A 166 -7.88 -4.27 -8.74
CA THR A 166 -8.00 -3.84 -10.15
C THR A 166 -8.38 -2.38 -10.32
N LEU A 167 -9.29 -1.86 -9.51
CA LEU A 167 -9.75 -0.47 -9.54
C LEU A 167 -8.61 0.50 -9.19
N ALA A 168 -7.92 0.26 -8.07
CA ALA A 168 -6.74 1.03 -7.65
C ALA A 168 -5.59 0.94 -8.68
N ARG A 169 -5.37 -0.27 -9.24
CA ARG A 169 -4.37 -0.50 -10.28
C ARG A 169 -4.68 0.31 -11.54
N ALA A 170 -5.92 0.30 -12.01
CA ALA A 170 -6.34 1.04 -13.18
C ALA A 170 -6.20 2.57 -12.96
N ALA A 171 -6.62 3.08 -11.79
CA ALA A 171 -6.44 4.48 -11.43
C ALA A 171 -4.95 4.88 -11.42
N LYS A 172 -4.07 4.00 -10.89
CA LYS A 172 -2.62 4.20 -10.88
C LYS A 172 -2.01 4.21 -12.28
N VAL A 173 -2.42 3.28 -13.14
CA VAL A 173 -1.98 3.21 -14.54
C VAL A 173 -2.35 4.50 -15.28
N ILE A 174 -3.60 4.96 -15.17
CA ILE A 174 -4.07 6.20 -15.79
C ILE A 174 -3.22 7.40 -15.33
N GLU A 175 -3.00 7.53 -14.02
CA GLU A 175 -2.19 8.61 -13.48
C GLU A 175 -0.73 8.60 -14.00
N ARG A 176 -0.13 7.41 -14.13
CA ARG A 176 1.23 7.25 -14.69
C ARG A 176 1.29 7.60 -16.18
N LEU A 177 0.33 7.12 -16.96
CA LEU A 177 0.28 7.39 -18.39
C LEU A 177 0.00 8.88 -18.68
N LYS A 178 -0.89 9.51 -17.91
CA LYS A 178 -1.13 10.96 -17.96
C LYS A 178 0.16 11.74 -17.69
N ARG A 179 0.87 11.38 -16.64
CA ARG A 179 2.14 12.02 -16.26
C ARG A 179 3.23 11.86 -17.32
N ALA A 180 3.27 10.71 -17.98
CA ALA A 180 4.16 10.45 -19.11
C ALA A 180 3.72 11.13 -20.42
N GLY A 181 2.58 11.83 -20.43
CA GLY A 181 2.02 12.47 -21.62
C GLY A 181 1.49 11.48 -22.67
N LEU A 182 1.26 10.21 -22.28
CA LEU A 182 0.84 9.14 -23.19
C LEU A 182 -0.67 9.05 -23.37
N ILE A 183 -1.44 9.60 -22.42
CA ILE A 183 -2.90 9.69 -22.51
C ILE A 183 -3.37 11.08 -22.07
N ASP A 184 -4.50 11.51 -22.63
CA ASP A 184 -5.32 12.59 -22.09
C ASP A 184 -6.55 11.98 -21.40
N PRO A 185 -6.71 12.13 -20.07
CA PRO A 185 -7.90 11.68 -19.36
C PRO A 185 -9.22 12.26 -19.92
N GLY A 186 -9.18 13.39 -20.64
CA GLY A 186 -10.33 13.95 -21.35
C GLY A 186 -10.91 13.03 -22.42
N ALA A 187 -10.13 12.10 -22.97
CA ALA A 187 -10.61 11.12 -23.96
C ALA A 187 -11.73 10.21 -23.40
N GLY A 188 -11.83 10.06 -22.07
CA GLY A 188 -12.92 9.32 -21.44
C GLY A 188 -14.31 9.91 -21.72
N ASP A 189 -14.42 11.19 -22.07
CA ASP A 189 -15.70 11.84 -22.40
C ASP A 189 -16.27 11.35 -23.73
N ALA A 190 -15.41 10.93 -24.66
CA ALA A 190 -15.81 10.48 -25.99
C ALA A 190 -16.29 9.02 -26.00
N TYR A 191 -16.18 8.31 -24.87
CA TYR A 191 -16.60 6.91 -24.79
C TYR A 191 -18.14 6.80 -24.85
N PRO A 192 -18.70 5.84 -25.63
CA PRO A 192 -20.15 5.66 -25.78
C PRO A 192 -20.87 5.47 -24.44
N GLU A 193 -22.11 5.95 -24.35
CA GLU A 193 -22.94 5.77 -23.15
C GLU A 193 -23.41 4.32 -22.95
N ASP A 194 -23.66 3.59 -24.04
CA ASP A 194 -24.05 2.17 -23.98
C ASP A 194 -22.91 1.26 -24.52
N PRO A 195 -22.12 0.63 -23.61
CA PRO A 195 -21.03 -0.26 -23.99
C PRO A 195 -21.49 -1.60 -24.59
N LEU A 196 -22.79 -1.91 -24.59
CA LEU A 196 -23.35 -3.19 -25.05
C LEU A 196 -24.13 -3.08 -26.37
N ALA A 197 -24.38 -1.88 -26.87
CA ALA A 197 -25.29 -1.63 -28.00
C ALA A 197 -24.90 -2.30 -29.34
N ALA A 198 -23.65 -2.73 -29.53
CA ALA A 198 -23.12 -3.19 -30.82
C ALA A 198 -22.73 -4.68 -30.85
N LEU A 199 -23.19 -5.47 -29.88
CA LEU A 199 -22.77 -6.87 -29.73
C LEU A 199 -23.67 -7.82 -30.54
N ILE A 200 -23.17 -8.31 -31.68
CA ILE A 200 -23.84 -9.35 -32.47
C ILE A 200 -22.79 -10.35 -32.98
N GLY A 201 -22.87 -11.61 -32.55
CA GLY A 201 -22.02 -12.69 -33.07
C GLY A 201 -21.63 -13.75 -32.03
N PRO A 202 -20.84 -14.78 -32.43
CA PRO A 202 -20.49 -15.93 -31.58
C PRO A 202 -19.59 -15.58 -30.37
N ASP A 203 -19.02 -14.38 -30.34
CA ASP A 203 -18.12 -13.88 -29.29
C ASP A 203 -18.77 -12.76 -28.42
N GLU A 204 -20.10 -12.63 -28.46
CA GLU A 204 -20.86 -11.56 -27.79
C GLU A 204 -20.47 -11.35 -26.32
N GLN A 205 -20.34 -12.42 -25.53
CA GLN A 205 -19.96 -12.34 -24.12
C GLN A 205 -18.57 -11.70 -23.92
N ARG A 206 -17.59 -12.12 -24.72
CA ARG A 206 -16.23 -11.60 -24.63
C ARG A 206 -16.17 -10.13 -25.07
N LEU A 207 -16.94 -9.79 -26.11
CA LEU A 207 -17.06 -8.41 -26.59
C LEU A 207 -17.78 -7.52 -25.56
N ALA A 208 -18.76 -8.06 -24.83
CA ALA A 208 -19.39 -7.38 -23.70
C ALA A 208 -18.39 -7.08 -22.58
N GLU A 209 -17.58 -8.07 -22.19
CA GLU A 209 -16.53 -7.89 -21.18
C GLU A 209 -15.53 -6.79 -21.55
N PHE A 210 -15.11 -6.75 -22.82
CA PHE A 210 -14.27 -5.65 -23.32
C PHE A 210 -14.98 -4.30 -23.26
N GLY A 211 -16.21 -4.21 -23.78
CA GLY A 211 -16.97 -2.97 -23.80
C GLY A 211 -17.22 -2.39 -22.40
N ILE A 212 -17.57 -3.25 -21.44
CA ILE A 212 -17.74 -2.86 -20.02
C ILE A 212 -16.40 -2.44 -19.41
N GLY A 213 -15.33 -3.19 -19.65
CA GLY A 213 -13.99 -2.85 -19.16
C GLY A 213 -13.51 -1.48 -19.65
N ASP A 214 -13.69 -1.19 -20.94
CA ASP A 214 -13.33 0.09 -21.55
C ASP A 214 -14.22 1.23 -21.03
N ALA A 215 -15.52 0.99 -20.81
CA ALA A 215 -16.42 1.97 -20.19
C ALA A 215 -15.98 2.32 -18.76
N MET A 216 -15.58 1.31 -17.98
CA MET A 216 -15.05 1.51 -16.64
C MET A 216 -13.76 2.34 -16.69
N LEU A 217 -12.82 2.00 -17.60
CA LEU A 217 -11.60 2.80 -17.79
C LEU A 217 -11.89 4.24 -18.18
N ALA A 218 -12.86 4.47 -19.08
CA ALA A 218 -13.30 5.81 -19.46
C ALA A 218 -13.84 6.60 -18.25
N MET A 219 -14.62 5.95 -17.38
CA MET A 219 -15.11 6.57 -16.14
C MET A 219 -13.96 6.92 -15.19
N LEU A 220 -12.97 6.05 -15.05
CA LEU A 220 -11.77 6.31 -14.26
C LEU A 220 -10.95 7.47 -14.82
N MET A 221 -10.86 7.61 -16.15
CA MET A 221 -10.22 8.75 -16.80
C MET A 221 -10.95 10.06 -16.48
N ARG A 222 -12.29 10.06 -16.52
CA ARG A 222 -13.11 11.21 -16.10
C ARG A 222 -12.89 11.55 -14.62
N ALA A 223 -12.86 10.55 -13.75
CA ALA A 223 -12.58 10.73 -12.32
C ALA A 223 -11.18 11.33 -12.10
N ASN A 224 -10.14 10.81 -12.76
CA ASN A 224 -8.78 11.35 -12.69
C ASN A 224 -8.72 12.82 -13.12
N ARG A 225 -9.42 13.18 -14.21
CA ARG A 225 -9.49 14.59 -14.67
C ARG A 225 -10.18 15.49 -13.64
N ALA A 226 -11.22 14.99 -12.99
CA ALA A 226 -11.98 15.71 -11.97
C ALA A 226 -11.30 15.73 -10.59
N GLY A 227 -10.16 15.06 -10.41
CA GLY A 227 -9.51 14.92 -9.11
C GLY A 227 -10.31 14.06 -8.12
N VAL A 228 -11.17 13.18 -8.62
CA VAL A 228 -12.00 12.28 -7.82
C VAL A 228 -11.29 10.93 -7.67
N ASP A 229 -11.24 10.42 -6.45
CA ASP A 229 -10.83 9.04 -6.17
C ASP A 229 -11.95 8.07 -6.60
N PRO A 230 -11.74 7.24 -7.63
CA PRO A 230 -12.77 6.35 -8.15
C PRO A 230 -13.12 5.21 -7.17
N ASP A 231 -12.17 4.77 -6.35
CA ASP A 231 -12.36 3.67 -5.40
C ASP A 231 -13.27 4.11 -4.25
N ARG A 232 -12.99 5.28 -3.68
CA ARG A 232 -13.88 5.93 -2.71
C ARG A 232 -15.25 6.27 -3.30
N ALA A 233 -15.30 6.78 -4.54
CA ALA A 233 -16.57 7.11 -5.17
C ALA A 233 -17.47 5.87 -5.34
N LEU A 234 -16.88 4.71 -5.68
CA LEU A 234 -17.60 3.45 -5.78
C LEU A 234 -18.04 2.94 -4.41
N ARG A 235 -17.20 3.00 -3.37
CA ARG A 235 -17.60 2.66 -1.98
C ARG A 235 -18.86 3.43 -1.55
N LEU A 236 -18.84 4.76 -1.70
CA LEU A 236 -19.99 5.61 -1.39
C LEU A 236 -21.26 5.26 -2.21
N ALA A 237 -21.10 4.76 -3.44
CA ALA A 237 -22.22 4.30 -4.24
C ALA A 237 -22.79 2.97 -3.73
N VAL A 238 -21.92 2.02 -3.37
CA VAL A 238 -22.29 0.73 -2.77
C VAL A 238 -23.00 0.96 -1.44
N ASP A 239 -22.48 1.81 -0.55
CA ASP A 239 -23.09 2.10 0.75
C ASP A 239 -24.51 2.65 0.60
N ARG A 240 -24.71 3.58 -0.34
CA ARG A 240 -26.03 4.14 -0.64
C ARG A 240 -27.00 3.10 -1.20
N LEU A 241 -26.51 2.17 -2.03
CA LEU A 241 -27.33 1.10 -2.57
C LEU A 241 -27.77 0.14 -1.45
N THR A 242 -26.82 -0.30 -0.62
CA THR A 242 -27.08 -1.19 0.51
C THR A 242 -28.05 -0.56 1.51
N ALA A 243 -27.86 0.71 1.86
CA ALA A 243 -28.76 1.42 2.76
C ALA A 243 -30.21 1.48 2.25
N ARG A 244 -30.43 1.66 0.94
CA ARG A 244 -31.78 1.68 0.36
C ARG A 244 -32.51 0.36 0.56
N VAL A 245 -31.83 -0.76 0.27
CA VAL A 245 -32.42 -2.10 0.45
C VAL A 245 -32.81 -2.33 1.90
N LEU A 246 -31.94 -1.97 2.84
CA LEU A 246 -32.21 -2.13 4.28
C LEU A 246 -33.34 -1.22 4.80
N HIS A 247 -33.59 -0.08 4.16
CA HIS A 247 -34.69 0.82 4.51
C HIS A 247 -36.04 0.42 3.87
N ASP A 248 -36.02 -0.17 2.68
CA ASP A 248 -37.24 -0.60 1.98
C ASP A 248 -37.79 -1.95 2.50
N GLU A 249 -37.00 -2.71 3.27
CA GLU A 249 -37.40 -3.97 3.92
C GLU A 249 -37.92 -3.81 5.37
N GLY A 250 -38.02 -2.58 5.91
CA GLY A 250 -38.50 -2.28 7.27
C GLY A 250 -39.80 -1.49 7.32
#